data_AF-A0A2S9XXW2-F1
#
_entry.id   AF-A0A2S9XXW2-F1
#
_cell.length_a   1.000
_cell.length_b   1.000
_cell.length_c   1.000
_cell.angle_alpha   90.00
_cell.angle_beta   90.00
_cell.angle_gamma   90.00
#
_symmetry.space_group_name_H-M   'P 1'
#
loop_
_entity.id
_entity.type
_entity.pdbx_description
1 polymer ?
#
loop_
_entity_poly.entity_id
_entity_poly.type
_entity_poly.pdbx_seq_one_letter_code
_entity_poly.pdbx_strand_id
1 'polypeptide(L)'
;MTRTRSLLLTALVGFVPGLVLGGCYSGFDVEDKQPPAGFPGGKCLGSVCNQGVECIVDEQVCVDLVDPCKGIYCGGNGACGVDLDTSLPFCTCNPGYTNEMYAYFCTATSGL
;
A
#
# COMPACT_ATOMS: atom_id res chain seq x y z
N MET A 1 50.57 -24.16 -47.51
CA MET A 1 51.43 -24.16 -46.31
C MET A 1 51.14 -22.87 -45.54
N THR A 2 50.09 -22.85 -44.71
CA THR A 2 50.09 -22.93 -43.23
C THR A 2 50.84 -21.82 -42.49
N ARG A 3 50.02 -20.99 -41.80
CA ARG A 3 50.20 -20.27 -40.52
C ARG A 3 51.33 -19.24 -40.40
N THR A 4 50.96 -18.02 -39.99
CA THR A 4 51.47 -17.42 -38.73
C THR A 4 50.44 -16.44 -38.18
N ARG A 5 49.94 -16.72 -36.97
CA ARG A 5 49.14 -15.83 -36.13
C ARG A 5 50.04 -14.71 -35.61
N SER A 6 49.60 -13.46 -35.57
CA SER A 6 50.15 -12.48 -34.62
C SER A 6 49.06 -11.55 -34.11
N LEU A 7 48.81 -11.68 -32.81
CA LEU A 7 47.97 -10.83 -31.98
C LEU A 7 48.72 -9.53 -31.67
N LEU A 8 48.08 -8.38 -31.88
CA LEU A 8 48.36 -7.12 -31.17
C LEU A 8 47.04 -6.33 -31.14
N LEU A 9 46.23 -6.47 -30.09
CA LEU A 9 46.27 -5.71 -28.83
C LEU A 9 46.02 -4.20 -29.02
N THR A 10 44.92 -3.80 -28.38
CA THR A 10 44.68 -2.52 -27.68
C THR A 10 44.53 -1.24 -28.50
N ALA A 11 43.30 -0.72 -28.52
CA ALA A 11 43.02 0.62 -28.01
C ALA A 11 41.56 0.71 -27.55
N LEU A 12 41.40 0.79 -26.24
CA LEU A 12 40.16 0.91 -25.50
C LEU A 12 39.49 2.24 -25.83
N VAL A 13 38.37 2.22 -26.53
CA VAL A 13 37.38 3.32 -26.43
C VAL A 13 36.00 2.72 -26.18
N GLY A 14 35.94 1.79 -25.23
CA GLY A 14 34.72 1.44 -24.52
C GLY A 14 34.46 2.47 -23.44
N PHE A 15 34.29 3.74 -23.80
CA PHE A 15 33.61 4.69 -22.93
C PHE A 15 32.13 4.42 -23.12
N VAL A 16 31.62 3.38 -22.46
CA VAL A 16 30.20 3.36 -22.12
C VAL A 16 30.14 4.36 -20.98
N PRO A 17 29.69 5.62 -21.21
CA PRO A 17 29.41 6.46 -20.07
C PRO A 17 28.39 5.66 -19.30
N GLY A 18 28.70 5.32 -18.05
CA GLY A 18 27.69 4.90 -17.12
C GLY A 18 26.65 6.01 -17.14
N LEU A 19 25.63 5.86 -17.98
CA LEU A 19 24.31 6.37 -17.67
C LEU A 19 23.95 5.55 -16.44
N VAL A 20 24.36 6.11 -15.32
CA VAL A 20 23.72 5.97 -14.04
C VAL A 20 22.26 6.29 -14.35
N LEU A 21 21.51 5.26 -14.76
CA LEU A 21 20.08 5.22 -14.58
C LEU A 21 19.90 5.14 -13.07
N GLY A 22 20.22 6.26 -12.39
CA GLY A 22 19.66 6.57 -11.11
C GLY A 22 18.18 6.76 -11.35
N GLY A 23 17.47 5.63 -11.51
CA GLY A 23 16.05 5.63 -11.26
C GLY A 23 15.91 6.13 -9.83
N CYS A 24 15.33 7.31 -9.68
CA CYS A 24 14.87 7.75 -8.38
C CYS A 24 13.89 6.67 -7.92
N TYR A 25 14.31 5.88 -6.94
CA TYR A 25 13.41 4.96 -6.27
C TYR A 25 12.43 5.83 -5.47
N SER A 26 11.27 6.12 -6.04
CA SER A 26 10.13 6.60 -5.26
C SER A 26 9.76 5.43 -4.35
N GLY A 27 10.17 5.52 -3.09
CA GLY A 27 9.86 4.48 -2.10
C GLY A 27 8.37 4.29 -2.04
N PHE A 28 7.94 3.03 -2.03
CA PHE A 28 6.58 2.53 -1.79
C PHE A 28 5.69 3.59 -1.16
N ASP A 29 4.84 4.22 -1.97
CA ASP A 29 3.91 5.24 -1.51
C ASP A 29 3.06 4.65 -0.38
N VAL A 30 2.78 5.48 0.63
CA VAL A 30 2.10 5.08 1.88
C VAL A 30 0.70 4.47 1.62
N GLU A 31 0.18 4.63 0.40
CA GLU A 31 -1.02 3.96 -0.13
C GLU A 31 -1.03 2.43 0.01
N ASP A 32 0.13 1.75 0.07
CA ASP A 32 0.14 0.28 0.04
C ASP A 32 0.07 -0.43 1.40
N LYS A 33 -0.15 0.29 2.51
CA LYS A 33 -0.41 -0.35 3.83
C LYS A 33 -1.85 -0.87 3.98
N GLN A 34 -2.60 -0.97 2.90
CA GLN A 34 -3.92 -1.59 2.96
C GLN A 34 -3.77 -3.11 3.15
N PRO A 35 -4.52 -3.70 4.09
CA PRO A 35 -4.53 -5.15 4.27
C PRO A 35 -5.02 -5.85 2.99
N PRO A 36 -4.62 -7.12 2.76
CA PRO A 36 -4.98 -7.86 1.56
C PRO A 36 -6.50 -7.95 1.34
N ALA A 37 -6.93 -7.92 0.08
CA ALA A 37 -8.34 -8.05 -0.26
C ALA A 37 -8.95 -9.35 0.28
N GLY A 38 -10.16 -9.25 0.83
CA GLY A 38 -10.89 -10.35 1.44
C GLY A 38 -10.48 -10.68 2.88
N PHE A 39 -9.55 -9.94 3.50
CA PHE A 39 -9.15 -10.12 4.90
C PHE A 39 -9.63 -8.94 5.75
N PRO A 40 -9.68 -9.07 7.10
CA PRO A 40 -10.08 -7.97 7.97
C PRO A 40 -9.39 -6.62 7.63
N GLY A 41 -10.19 -5.58 7.47
CA GLY A 41 -9.80 -4.22 7.04
C GLY A 41 -9.49 -4.06 5.55
N GLY A 42 -9.51 -5.15 4.77
CA GLY A 42 -9.22 -5.16 3.34
C GLY A 42 -10.47 -4.94 2.50
N LYS A 43 -10.26 -4.70 1.19
CA LYS A 43 -11.36 -4.56 0.24
C LYS A 43 -12.13 -5.88 0.08
N CYS A 44 -13.44 -5.79 -0.14
CA CYS A 44 -14.25 -6.97 -0.47
C CYS A 44 -13.83 -7.64 -1.79
N LEU A 45 -13.94 -8.96 -1.85
CA LEU A 45 -13.79 -9.74 -3.09
C LEU A 45 -15.15 -9.83 -3.78
N GLY A 46 -15.63 -8.71 -4.31
CA GLY A 46 -17.03 -8.57 -4.75
C GLY A 46 -17.93 -8.29 -3.55
N SER A 47 -18.75 -9.26 -3.15
CA SER A 47 -19.66 -9.17 -1.99
C SER A 47 -19.32 -10.15 -0.87
N VAL A 48 -18.11 -10.71 -0.89
CA VAL A 48 -17.66 -11.73 0.08
C VAL A 48 -16.28 -11.41 0.63
N CYS A 49 -16.00 -11.97 1.81
CA CYS A 49 -14.70 -11.92 2.46
C CYS A 49 -14.28 -13.33 2.93
N ASN A 50 -12.99 -13.52 3.19
CA ASN A 50 -12.40 -14.78 3.65
C ASN A 50 -12.41 -14.87 5.18
N GLN A 51 -12.16 -16.06 5.71
CA GLN A 51 -11.93 -16.31 7.15
C GLN A 51 -13.08 -15.88 8.09
N GLY A 52 -14.33 -15.85 7.59
CA GLY A 52 -15.51 -15.61 8.44
C GLY A 52 -15.74 -14.15 8.83
N VAL A 53 -15.15 -13.21 8.10
CA VAL A 53 -15.46 -11.78 8.22
C VAL A 53 -16.57 -11.39 7.24
N GLU A 54 -17.26 -10.27 7.50
CA GLU A 54 -18.40 -9.81 6.72
C GLU A 54 -18.03 -8.63 5.81
N CYS A 55 -18.57 -8.59 4.59
CA CYS A 55 -18.37 -7.47 3.67
C CYS A 55 -19.43 -6.40 3.91
N ILE A 56 -19.02 -5.21 4.30
CA ILE A 56 -19.89 -4.03 4.35
C ILE A 56 -19.97 -3.46 2.94
N VAL A 57 -21.07 -3.75 2.25
CA VAL A 57 -21.23 -3.45 0.81
C VAL A 57 -21.14 -1.97 0.47
N ASP A 58 -21.59 -1.10 1.38
CA ASP A 58 -21.59 0.35 1.18
C ASP A 58 -20.18 0.95 1.25
N GLU A 59 -19.31 0.34 2.05
CA GLU A 59 -17.94 0.78 2.30
C GLU A 59 -16.89 -0.07 1.58
N GLN A 60 -17.32 -1.18 0.97
CA GLN A 60 -16.49 -2.20 0.32
C GLN A 60 -15.33 -2.71 1.19
N VAL A 61 -15.56 -2.84 2.50
CA VAL A 61 -14.56 -3.31 3.47
C VAL A 61 -14.98 -4.63 4.12
N CYS A 62 -14.01 -5.46 4.44
CA CYS A 62 -14.18 -6.68 5.21
C CYS A 62 -13.99 -6.41 6.72
N VAL A 63 -15.00 -6.69 7.54
CA VAL A 63 -15.01 -6.40 8.98
C VAL A 63 -15.21 -7.69 9.78
N ASP A 64 -14.39 -7.88 10.81
CA ASP A 64 -14.54 -8.97 11.77
C ASP A 64 -15.65 -8.62 12.77
N LEU A 65 -16.65 -9.50 12.93
CA LEU A 65 -17.82 -9.25 13.77
C LEU A 65 -17.53 -9.28 15.28
N VAL A 66 -16.39 -9.87 15.67
CA VAL A 66 -15.99 -9.97 17.09
C VAL A 66 -15.04 -8.84 17.46
N ASP A 67 -14.14 -8.49 16.55
CA ASP A 67 -13.20 -7.37 16.70
C ASP A 67 -13.23 -6.48 15.45
N PRO A 68 -14.18 -5.52 15.36
CA PRO A 68 -14.35 -4.69 14.17
C PRO A 68 -13.09 -3.90 13.78
N CYS A 69 -12.21 -3.61 14.74
CA CYS A 69 -10.96 -2.89 14.49
C CYS A 69 -9.81 -3.77 13.99
N LYS A 70 -10.00 -5.09 13.95
CA LYS A 70 -8.99 -6.03 13.47
C LYS A 70 -8.66 -5.77 12.01
N GLY A 71 -7.39 -5.46 11.75
CA GLY A 71 -6.88 -5.19 10.40
C GLY A 71 -7.23 -3.80 9.85
N ILE A 72 -8.03 -3.01 10.56
CA ILE A 72 -8.33 -1.63 10.18
C ILE A 72 -7.12 -0.73 10.47
N TYR A 73 -6.58 -0.08 9.44
CA TYR A 73 -5.40 0.78 9.55
C TYR A 73 -5.73 2.26 9.28
N CYS A 74 -5.91 3.05 10.34
CA CYS A 74 -6.20 4.49 10.29
C CYS A 74 -5.01 5.38 9.87
N GLY A 75 -4.13 4.89 9.00
CA GLY A 75 -3.00 5.65 8.45
C GLY A 75 -1.87 5.97 9.43
N GLY A 76 -1.95 5.52 10.68
CA GLY A 76 -1.00 5.88 11.75
C GLY A 76 -1.22 7.29 12.34
N ASN A 77 -2.20 8.03 11.83
CA ASN A 77 -2.58 9.37 12.29
C ASN A 77 -3.96 9.39 12.95
N GLY A 78 -4.40 8.24 13.44
CA GLY A 78 -5.66 8.07 14.15
C GLY A 78 -5.71 6.73 14.85
N ALA A 79 -6.78 6.53 15.62
CA ALA A 79 -7.08 5.29 16.31
C ALA A 79 -8.39 4.69 15.80
N CYS A 80 -8.46 3.37 15.68
CA CYS A 80 -9.71 2.69 15.39
C CYS A 80 -10.60 2.67 16.64
N GLY A 81 -11.86 3.02 16.48
CA GLY A 81 -12.94 2.83 17.45
C GLY A 81 -14.06 2.00 16.86
N VAL A 82 -14.99 1.56 17.70
CA VAL A 82 -16.20 0.86 17.27
C VAL A 82 -17.39 1.75 17.60
N ASP A 83 -18.23 2.00 16.61
CA ASP A 83 -19.49 2.69 16.80
C ASP A 83 -20.48 1.75 17.52
N LEU A 84 -21.02 2.18 18.65
CA LEU A 84 -21.83 1.32 19.52
C LEU A 84 -23.23 1.06 18.96
N ASP A 85 -23.72 1.91 18.06
CA ASP A 85 -25.07 1.79 17.48
C ASP A 85 -25.05 0.88 16.24
N THR A 86 -24.01 1.00 15.41
CA THR A 86 -23.86 0.25 14.16
C THR A 86 -22.95 -0.97 14.28
N SER A 87 -22.14 -1.06 15.35
CA SER A 87 -21.07 -2.05 15.52
C SER A 87 -19.99 -2.02 14.43
N LEU A 88 -19.93 -0.96 13.63
CA LEU A 88 -18.92 -0.77 12.60
C LEU A 88 -17.67 -0.10 13.16
N PRO A 89 -16.48 -0.39 12.60
CA PRO A 89 -15.28 0.35 12.96
C PRO A 89 -15.37 1.80 12.45
N PHE A 90 -14.61 2.69 13.04
CA PHE A 90 -14.36 4.03 12.50
C PHE A 90 -12.98 4.53 12.91
N CYS A 91 -12.42 5.47 12.16
CA CYS A 91 -11.14 6.09 12.50
C CYS A 91 -11.35 7.44 13.21
N THR A 92 -10.89 7.54 14.45
CA THR A 92 -10.73 8.82 15.14
C THR A 92 -9.40 9.44 14.74
N CYS A 93 -9.43 10.45 13.88
CA CYS A 93 -8.22 11.10 13.40
C CYS A 93 -7.64 12.08 14.44
N ASN A 94 -6.31 12.15 14.49
CA ASN A 94 -5.58 13.11 15.31
C ASN A 94 -5.82 14.54 14.81
N PRO A 95 -5.59 15.57 15.65
CA PRO A 95 -5.70 16.97 15.24
C PRO A 95 -4.86 17.27 13.98
N GLY A 96 -5.47 17.96 13.00
CA GLY A 96 -4.83 18.25 11.70
C GLY A 96 -4.97 17.13 10.67
N TYR A 97 -5.73 16.07 10.98
CA TYR A 97 -6.10 15.01 10.05
C TYR A 97 -7.62 14.85 9.98
N THR A 98 -8.11 14.42 8.81
CA THR A 98 -9.53 14.16 8.54
C THR A 98 -9.70 12.78 7.94
N ASN A 99 -10.89 12.19 8.11
CA ASN A 99 -11.21 10.94 7.43
C ASN A 99 -11.49 11.20 5.95
N GLU A 100 -10.98 10.33 5.08
CA GLU A 100 -11.44 10.28 3.70
C GLU A 100 -12.75 9.47 3.68
N MET A 101 -13.77 9.96 2.96
CA MET A 101 -15.03 9.22 2.84
C MET A 101 -14.76 7.89 2.12
N TYR A 102 -15.19 6.77 2.70
CA TYR A 102 -14.97 5.38 2.22
C TYR A 102 -13.54 4.85 2.34
N ALA A 103 -12.65 5.54 3.03
CA ALA A 103 -11.38 4.96 3.44
C ALA A 103 -11.27 5.00 4.96
N TYR A 104 -10.97 3.87 5.56
CA TYR A 104 -10.58 3.75 6.96
C TYR A 104 -9.18 4.33 7.18
N PHE A 105 -9.00 5.61 6.84
CA PHE A 105 -7.70 6.26 6.74
C PHE A 105 -7.82 7.75 7.08
N CYS A 106 -6.81 8.27 7.77
CA CYS A 106 -6.72 9.67 8.16
C CYS A 106 -5.71 10.40 7.26
N THR A 107 -6.15 11.39 6.50
CA THR A 107 -5.31 12.24 5.63
C THR A 107 -5.05 13.58 6.28
N ALA A 108 -3.89 14.17 5.99
CA ALA A 108 -3.52 15.48 6.54
C ALA A 108 -4.41 16.56 5.92
N THR A 109 -5.02 17.40 6.75
CA THR A 109 -5.91 18.47 6.30
C THR A 109 -5.16 19.55 5.47
N SER A 110 -3.83 19.57 5.50
CA SER A 110 -2.97 20.52 4.79
C SER A 110 -2.47 20.05 3.41
N GLY A 111 -3.04 18.97 2.87
CA GLY A 111 -2.66 18.40 1.56
C GLY A 111 -3.51 18.84 0.35
N LEU A 112 -4.35 19.87 0.49
CA LEU A 112 -5.10 20.49 -0.62
C LEU A 112 -4.59 21.90 -0.93
#